data_AF-W2CYI4-F1
#
_entry.id   AF-W2CYI4-F1
#
_cell.length_a   1.000
_cell.length_b   1.000
_cell.length_c   1.000
_cell.angle_alpha   90.00
_cell.angle_beta   90.00
_cell.angle_gamma   90.00
#
_symmetry.space_group_name_H-M   'P 1'
#
loop_
_entity.id
_entity.type
_entity.pdbx_description
1 polymer ?
#
loop_
_entity_poly.entity_id
_entity_poly.type
_entity_poly.pdbx_seq_one_letter_code
_entity_poly.pdbx_strand_id
1 'polypeptide(L)'
;ILQGLICMLDFVAIDTCFLGLYFIVCFPDADAYAEWKQRAESMYFCKVVVSDIIERNATPKQKEAHIDIADWIIFQIREGKVMSTANHLVEAERILQRMIEKNPVLQKLIDDLDLVLVGASPIGNDDEK
;
A
#
# COMPACT_ATOMS: atom_id res chain seq x y z
N ILE A 1 33.40 -7.36 6.56
CA ILE A 1 32.37 -6.60 7.30
C ILE A 1 31.82 -5.45 6.45
N LEU A 2 32.66 -4.55 5.90
CA LEU A 2 32.17 -3.51 4.98
C LEU A 2 31.57 -4.03 3.66
N GLN A 3 32.04 -5.18 3.13
CA GLN A 3 31.39 -5.80 1.96
C GLN A 3 30.02 -6.44 2.28
N GLY A 4 29.75 -6.75 3.56
CA GLY A 4 28.44 -7.27 4.00
C GLY A 4 27.44 -6.17 4.32
N LEU A 5 27.92 -4.98 4.68
CA LEU A 5 27.10 -3.78 4.86
C LEU A 5 26.72 -3.13 3.52
N ILE A 6 27.54 -3.26 2.48
CA ILE A 6 27.18 -2.82 1.13
C ILE A 6 26.02 -3.68 0.57
N CYS A 7 26.01 -4.99 0.81
CA CYS A 7 24.82 -5.81 0.55
C CYS A 7 23.63 -5.53 1.47
N MET A 8 23.76 -4.69 2.51
CA MET A 8 22.64 -4.24 3.34
C MET A 8 22.05 -2.91 2.82
N LEU A 9 22.82 -2.18 2.00
CA LEU A 9 22.46 -0.87 1.44
C LEU A 9 22.14 -0.93 -0.07
N ASP A 10 22.59 -1.94 -0.81
CA ASP A 10 22.09 -2.27 -2.16
C ASP A 10 20.86 -3.20 -2.13
N PHE A 11 20.48 -3.68 -0.94
CA PHE A 11 19.29 -4.52 -0.71
C PHE A 11 18.11 -3.67 -0.23
N VAL A 12 17.91 -2.56 -0.94
CA VAL A 12 16.67 -1.77 -0.92
C VAL A 12 15.61 -2.57 -1.67
N ALA A 13 15.22 -3.69 -1.08
CA ALA A 13 13.97 -4.40 -1.34
C ALA A 13 13.37 -4.76 0.03
N ILE A 14 13.38 -3.76 0.91
CA ILE A 14 12.62 -3.71 2.16
C ILE A 14 11.55 -2.63 1.95
N ASP A 15 10.74 -2.73 0.90
CA ASP A 15 9.85 -1.60 0.56
C ASP A 15 8.62 -1.48 1.47
N THR A 16 8.36 -2.42 2.39
CA THR A 16 7.46 -2.12 3.53
C THR A 16 7.67 -3.03 4.75
N CYS A 17 8.75 -2.85 5.51
CA CYS A 17 8.84 -3.45 6.84
C CYS A 17 8.13 -2.59 7.89
N PHE A 18 7.08 -3.13 8.51
CA PHE A 18 6.44 -2.51 9.67
C PHE A 18 7.26 -2.81 10.94
N LEU A 19 7.94 -1.81 11.50
CA LEU A 19 8.84 -1.97 12.66
C LEU A 19 8.06 -2.05 13.97
N GLY A 20 7.72 -3.26 14.40
CA GLY A 20 7.27 -3.55 15.75
C GLY A 20 8.41 -4.09 16.61
N LEU A 21 9.40 -3.24 16.95
CA LEU A 21 10.58 -3.38 17.85
C LEU A 21 11.44 -4.67 17.87
N TYR A 22 10.97 -5.86 17.47
CA TYR A 22 11.72 -7.12 17.35
C TYR A 22 11.14 -8.08 16.30
N PHE A 23 10.07 -7.68 15.61
CA PHE A 23 9.35 -8.48 14.64
C PHE A 23 9.29 -7.76 13.29
N ILE A 24 9.70 -8.45 12.24
CA ILE A 24 9.74 -7.95 10.87
C ILE A 24 8.88 -8.86 10.01
N VAL A 25 8.00 -8.27 9.21
CA VAL A 25 7.31 -8.96 8.11
C VAL A 25 7.95 -8.50 6.80
N CYS A 26 8.34 -9.47 5.97
CA CYS A 26 8.87 -9.25 4.64
C CYS A 26 7.83 -9.65 3.59
N PHE A 27 7.67 -8.81 2.57
CA PHE A 27 6.85 -9.09 1.40
C PHE A 27 7.80 -9.12 0.18
N PRO A 28 8.39 -10.29 -0.13
CA PRO A 28 9.31 -10.40 -1.24
C PRO A 28 8.57 -10.30 -2.58
N ASP A 29 9.31 -9.99 -3.64
CA ASP A 29 8.80 -10.03 -5.01
C ASP A 29 8.18 -11.39 -5.34
N ALA A 30 7.33 -11.40 -6.37
CA ALA A 30 6.48 -12.52 -6.73
C ALA A 30 7.20 -13.85 -7.05
N ASP A 31 8.52 -13.85 -7.23
CA ASP A 31 9.38 -15.01 -7.48
C ASP A 31 10.52 -15.19 -6.44
N ALA A 32 10.63 -14.28 -5.47
CA ALA A 32 11.75 -14.24 -4.54
C ALA A 32 11.42 -14.93 -3.18
N TYR A 33 10.22 -15.48 -3.01
CA TYR A 33 9.78 -16.06 -1.73
C TYR A 33 10.72 -17.12 -1.15
N ALA A 34 11.16 -18.08 -1.97
CA ALA A 34 12.00 -19.19 -1.51
C ALA A 34 13.36 -18.70 -0.99
N GLU A 35 13.96 -17.76 -1.72
CA GLU A 35 15.23 -17.14 -1.37
C GLU A 35 15.12 -16.36 -0.05
N TRP A 36 14.10 -15.51 0.06
CA TRP A 36 13.88 -14.71 1.27
C TRP A 36 13.52 -15.56 2.48
N LYS A 37 12.81 -16.68 2.28
CA LYS A 37 12.53 -17.64 3.36
C LYS A 37 13.83 -18.24 3.91
N GLN A 38 14.73 -18.67 3.03
CA GLN A 38 16.05 -19.17 3.44
C GLN A 38 16.86 -18.09 4.16
N ARG A 39 16.82 -16.83 3.68
CA ARG A 39 17.52 -15.71 4.33
C ARG A 39 16.93 -15.39 5.71
N ALA A 40 15.60 -15.40 5.86
CA ALA A 40 14.93 -15.16 7.14
C ALA A 40 15.30 -16.21 8.20
N GLU A 41 15.45 -17.47 7.81
CA GLU A 41 15.93 -18.55 8.70
C GLU A 41 17.36 -18.29 9.22
N SER A 42 18.17 -17.53 8.48
CA SER A 42 19.54 -17.16 8.86
C SER A 42 19.64 -15.86 9.70
N MET A 43 18.52 -15.20 9.99
CA MET A 43 18.50 -13.95 10.77
C MET A 43 18.29 -14.22 12.26
N TYR A 44 19.32 -13.98 13.07
CA TYR A 44 19.31 -14.27 14.52
C TYR A 44 18.93 -13.08 15.39
N PHE A 45 19.00 -11.86 14.87
CA PHE A 45 18.84 -10.62 15.64
C PHE A 45 17.41 -10.06 15.64
N CYS A 46 16.54 -10.57 14.77
CA CYS A 46 15.14 -10.18 14.66
C CYS A 46 14.30 -11.38 14.23
N LYS A 47 13.05 -11.44 14.70
CA LYS A 47 12.11 -12.45 14.22
C LYS A 47 11.56 -11.98 12.88
N VAL A 48 11.99 -12.62 11.79
CA VAL A 48 11.53 -12.32 10.44
C VAL A 48 10.49 -13.33 9.98
N VAL A 49 9.37 -12.85 9.46
CA VAL A 49 8.33 -13.65 8.81
C VAL A 49 8.25 -13.23 7.35
N VAL A 50 8.41 -14.20 6.44
CA VAL A 50 8.28 -13.98 5.01
C VAL A 50 6.86 -14.32 4.58
N SER A 51 6.15 -13.34 4.05
CA SER A 51 4.79 -13.48 3.54
C SER A 51 4.79 -14.23 2.21
N ASP A 52 3.89 -15.20 2.06
CA ASP A 52 3.66 -15.93 0.81
C ASP A 52 2.47 -15.37 -0.01
N ILE A 53 1.95 -14.20 0.38
CA ILE A 53 0.76 -13.61 -0.24
C ILE A 53 0.93 -13.35 -1.74
N ILE A 54 2.08 -12.82 -2.16
CA ILE A 54 2.33 -12.52 -3.58
C ILE A 54 2.64 -13.81 -4.34
N GLU A 55 3.50 -14.67 -3.78
CA GLU A 55 3.83 -15.99 -4.34
C GLU A 55 2.58 -16.83 -4.65
N ARG A 56 1.55 -16.79 -3.79
CA ARG A 56 0.31 -17.57 -3.97
C ARG A 56 -0.72 -16.92 -4.89
N ASN A 57 -0.77 -15.58 -4.92
CA ASN A 57 -1.87 -14.87 -5.58
C ASN A 57 -1.46 -14.16 -6.87
N ALA A 58 -0.16 -13.98 -7.14
CA ALA A 58 0.30 -13.40 -8.40
C ALA A 58 0.09 -14.36 -9.56
N THR A 59 -0.45 -13.83 -10.66
CA THR A 59 -0.55 -14.56 -11.94
C THR A 59 0.85 -14.86 -12.50
N PRO A 60 1.01 -15.87 -13.38
CA PRO A 60 2.31 -16.17 -13.99
C PRO A 60 2.97 -14.96 -14.67
N LYS A 61 2.17 -14.09 -15.31
CA LYS A 61 2.65 -12.85 -15.93
C LYS A 61 3.16 -11.83 -14.91
N GLN A 62 2.49 -11.74 -13.76
CA GLN A 62 2.92 -10.87 -12.66
C GLN A 62 4.19 -11.38 -11.99
N LYS A 63 4.36 -12.70 -11.91
CA LYS A 63 5.61 -13.32 -11.45
C LYS A 63 6.78 -13.01 -12.38
N GLU A 64 6.57 -13.14 -13.68
CA GLU A 64 7.57 -12.80 -14.70
C GLU A 64 7.89 -11.29 -14.72
N ALA A 65 6.93 -10.44 -14.32
CA ALA A 65 7.13 -9.01 -14.18
C ALA A 65 7.77 -8.60 -12.84
N HIS A 66 8.11 -9.55 -11.97
CA HIS A 66 8.72 -9.31 -10.65
C HIS A 66 7.97 -8.27 -9.81
N ILE A 67 6.63 -8.31 -9.83
CA ILE A 67 5.83 -7.31 -9.11
C ILE A 67 6.06 -7.41 -7.59
N ASP A 68 6.04 -6.25 -6.94
CA ASP A 68 6.13 -6.12 -5.49
C ASP A 68 4.73 -6.06 -4.82
N ILE A 69 4.71 -5.84 -3.50
CA ILE A 69 3.47 -5.74 -2.73
C ILE A 69 2.63 -4.51 -3.10
N ALA A 70 3.28 -3.40 -3.46
CA ALA A 70 2.60 -2.16 -3.82
C ALA A 70 1.89 -2.32 -5.16
N ASP A 71 2.59 -2.86 -6.15
CA ASP A 71 2.02 -3.22 -7.45
C ASP A 71 0.83 -4.17 -7.29
N TRP A 72 1.01 -5.21 -6.47
CA TRP A 72 -0.06 -6.18 -6.22
C TRP A 72 -1.29 -5.53 -5.58
N ILE A 73 -1.11 -4.63 -4.60
CA ILE A 73 -2.21 -3.86 -4.00
C ILE A 73 -2.89 -2.96 -5.05
N ILE A 74 -2.12 -2.28 -5.89
CA ILE A 74 -2.66 -1.45 -6.98
C ILE A 74 -3.49 -2.29 -7.95
N PHE A 75 -3.04 -3.50 -8.32
CA PHE A 75 -3.84 -4.44 -9.11
C PHE A 75 -5.15 -4.80 -8.40
N GLN A 76 -5.12 -5.12 -7.10
CA GLN A 76 -6.34 -5.45 -6.35
C GLN A 76 -7.33 -4.29 -6.28
N ILE A 77 -6.84 -3.04 -6.18
CA ILE A 77 -7.66 -1.83 -6.21
C ILE A 77 -8.29 -1.63 -7.60
N ARG A 78 -7.49 -1.76 -8.67
CA ARG A 78 -7.96 -1.64 -10.07
C ARG A 78 -9.00 -2.69 -10.44
N GLU A 79 -8.85 -3.91 -9.94
CA GLU A 79 -9.79 -5.01 -10.15
C GLU A 79 -11.04 -4.93 -9.24
N GLY A 80 -11.15 -3.90 -8.38
CA GLY A 80 -12.28 -3.71 -7.47
C GLY A 80 -12.38 -4.78 -6.37
N LYS A 81 -11.33 -5.56 -6.14
CA LYS A 81 -11.25 -6.63 -5.14
C LYS A 81 -10.97 -6.09 -3.73
N VAL A 82 -10.35 -4.91 -3.66
CA VAL A 82 -10.26 -4.10 -2.44
C VAL A 82 -11.33 -3.01 -2.54
N MET A 83 -12.09 -2.77 -1.47
CA MET A 83 -13.07 -1.68 -1.42
C MET A 83 -12.40 -0.37 -1.84
N SER A 84 -12.72 0.10 -3.04
CA SER A 84 -12.34 1.43 -3.49
C SER A 84 -12.88 2.45 -2.49
N THR A 85 -12.05 3.43 -2.11
CA THR A 85 -12.48 4.56 -1.29
C THR A 85 -13.59 5.39 -1.95
N ALA A 86 -13.97 5.08 -3.20
CA ALA A 86 -15.19 5.56 -3.84
C ALA A 86 -16.44 5.40 -2.96
N ASN A 87 -16.57 4.30 -2.19
CA ASN A 87 -17.68 4.12 -1.26
C ASN A 87 -17.65 5.12 -0.08
N HIS A 88 -16.46 5.58 0.32
CA HIS A 88 -16.30 6.60 1.36
C HIS A 88 -16.59 8.01 0.84
N LEU A 89 -16.23 8.30 -0.40
CA LEU A 89 -16.55 9.57 -1.07
C LEU A 89 -18.06 9.79 -1.16
N VAL A 90 -18.79 8.77 -1.60
CA VAL A 90 -20.25 8.81 -1.68
C VAL A 90 -20.90 9.01 -0.31
N GLU A 91 -20.39 8.36 0.75
CA GLU A 91 -20.93 8.57 2.10
C GLU A 91 -20.52 9.93 2.70
N ALA A 92 -19.31 10.43 2.43
CA ALA A 92 -18.87 11.75 2.87
C ALA A 92 -19.72 12.86 2.25
N GLU A 93 -20.04 12.75 0.96
CA GLU A 93 -20.96 13.66 0.27
C GLU A 93 -22.36 13.59 0.90
N ARG A 94 -22.86 12.38 1.18
CA ARG A 94 -24.16 12.17 1.83
C ARG A 94 -24.22 12.75 3.25
N ILE A 95 -23.11 12.70 3.99
CA ILE A 95 -22.99 13.31 5.33
C ILE A 95 -22.97 14.84 5.21
N LEU A 96 -22.18 15.39 4.28
CA LEU A 96 -22.06 16.82 4.07
C LEU A 96 -23.41 17.45 3.70
N GLN A 97 -24.17 16.82 2.80
CA GLN A 97 -25.53 17.27 2.45
C GLN A 97 -26.45 17.36 3.68
N ARG A 98 -26.44 16.34 4.55
CA ARG A 98 -27.21 16.37 5.81
C ARG A 98 -26.75 17.47 6.78
N MET A 99 -25.48 17.86 6.74
CA MET A 99 -24.97 18.95 7.57
C MET A 99 -25.40 20.31 7.02
N ILE A 100 -25.37 20.49 5.69
CA ILE A 100 -25.83 21.71 5.02
C ILE A 100 -27.33 21.91 5.24
N GLU A 101 -28.14 20.84 5.15
CA GLU A 101 -29.58 20.88 5.46
C GLU A 101 -29.84 21.40 6.88
N LYS A 102 -29.00 21.02 7.85
CA LYS A 102 -29.11 21.47 9.25
C LYS A 102 -28.58 22.88 9.48
N ASN A 103 -27.57 23.29 8.71
CA ASN A 103 -26.97 24.61 8.82
C ASN A 103 -26.55 25.14 7.45
N PRO A 104 -27.40 25.96 6.79
CA PRO A 104 -27.12 26.49 5.46
C PRO A 104 -25.90 27.43 5.42
N VAL A 105 -25.43 27.93 6.57
CA VAL A 105 -24.19 28.73 6.66
C VAL A 105 -22.96 27.90 6.26
N LEU A 106 -23.02 26.58 6.39
CA LEU A 106 -21.93 25.69 5.95
C LEU A 106 -21.70 25.76 4.44
N GLN A 107 -22.76 25.89 3.62
CA GLN A 107 -22.60 26.08 2.18
C GLN A 107 -21.86 27.39 1.89
N LYS A 108 -22.25 28.47 2.57
CA LYS A 108 -21.59 29.77 2.42
C LYS A 108 -20.11 29.73 2.81
N LEU A 109 -19.76 29.01 3.88
CA LEU A 109 -18.36 28.81 4.29
C LEU A 109 -17.55 28.01 3.26
N ILE A 110 -18.17 27.01 2.63
CA ILE A 110 -17.55 26.23 1.55
C ILE A 110 -17.28 27.14 0.36
N ASP A 111 -18.26 27.95 -0.04
CA ASP A 111 -18.17 28.84 -1.19
C ASP A 111 -17.17 29.99 -0.95
N ASP A 112 -17.20 30.63 0.23
CA ASP A 112 -16.34 31.76 0.58
C ASP A 112 -14.85 31.34 0.72
N LEU A 113 -14.59 30.07 1.07
CA LEU A 113 -13.25 29.52 1.27
C LEU A 113 -12.80 28.60 0.11
N ASP A 114 -13.62 28.44 -0.93
CA ASP A 114 -13.38 27.57 -2.10
C ASP A 114 -12.99 26.13 -1.70
N LEU A 115 -13.72 25.56 -0.74
CA LEU A 115 -13.40 24.23 -0.20
C LEU A 115 -13.89 23.13 -1.14
N VAL A 116 -12.96 22.28 -1.57
CA VAL A 116 -13.28 21.11 -2.39
C VAL A 116 -13.41 19.88 -1.49
N LEU A 117 -14.46 19.08 -1.71
CA LEU A 117 -14.58 17.78 -1.06
C LEU A 117 -13.54 16.82 -1.66
N VAL A 118 -12.39 16.74 -1.01
CA VAL A 118 -11.36 15.76 -1.34
C VAL A 118 -11.68 14.48 -0.58
N GLY A 119 -11.95 13.41 -1.31
CA GLY A 119 -12.00 12.09 -0.71
C GLY A 119 -10.66 11.74 -0.08
N ALA A 120 -10.62 10.70 0.74
CA ALA A 120 -9.38 9.94 0.82
C ALA A 120 -9.13 9.36 -0.58
N SER A 121 -8.47 10.12 -1.45
CA SER A 121 -8.10 9.67 -2.78
C SER A 121 -7.38 8.34 -2.63
N PRO A 122 -7.70 7.32 -3.46
CA PRO A 122 -6.76 6.24 -3.65
C PRO A 122 -5.42 6.88 -4.02
N ILE A 123 -4.36 6.51 -3.32
CA ILE A 123 -3.02 6.94 -3.69
C ILE A 123 -2.78 6.47 -5.14
N GLY A 124 -2.54 7.44 -6.03
CA GLY A 124 -2.06 7.21 -7.39
C GLY A 124 -3.13 7.35 -8.46
N ASN A 125 -3.11 8.49 -9.16
CA ASN A 125 -3.12 8.56 -10.63
C ASN A 125 -2.61 9.94 -11.02
N ASP A 126 -1.32 10.21 -10.83
CA ASP A 126 -0.61 11.26 -11.54
C ASP A 126 0.54 10.56 -12.31
N ASP A 127 0.30 10.38 -13.62
CA ASP A 127 1.21 10.43 -14.78
C ASP A 127 2.52 9.59 -14.78
N GLU A 128 2.88 8.88 -15.87
CA GLU A 128 3.41 9.52 -17.08
C GLU A 128 3.15 8.73 -18.38
N LYS A 129 3.17 9.50 -19.46
CA LYS A 129 2.81 9.27 -20.86
C LYS A 129 3.84 8.50 -21.68
#